data_AF-A0A352ACM8-F1
#
_entry.id   AF-A0A352ACM8-F1
#
_cell.length_a   1.000
_cell.length_b   1.000
_cell.length_c   1.000
_cell.angle_alpha   90.00
_cell.angle_beta   90.00
_cell.angle_gamma   90.00
#
_symmetry.space_group_name_H-M   'P 1'
#
loop_
_entity.id
_entity.type
_entity.pdbx_description
1 polymer ?
#
loop_
_entity_poly.entity_id
_entity_poly.type
_entity_poly.pdbx_seq_one_letter_code
_entity_poly.pdbx_strand_id
1 'polypeptide(L)'
;LNQVFMNILNNAIDALEERIANDSSLAPQILICTEVVSGEWGVTENCANFQLPSSHAPIAQPSNDKVRIRIADNGAGIPPNLQHRIFDPFFTT
;
A
#
# COMPACT_ATOMS: atom_id res chain seq x y z
N LEU A 1 -4.40 -12.31 3.42
CA LEU A 1 -4.85 -11.07 2.76
C LEU A 1 -5.92 -10.35 3.58
N ASN A 2 -7.02 -10.99 3.96
CA ASN A 2 -8.09 -10.36 4.78
C ASN A 2 -7.59 -9.72 6.08
N GLN A 3 -6.64 -10.36 6.76
CA GLN A 3 -6.05 -9.82 8.00
C GLN A 3 -5.30 -8.51 7.77
N VAL A 4 -4.62 -8.35 6.63
CA VAL A 4 -3.90 -7.10 6.31
C VAL A 4 -4.89 -5.95 6.10
N PHE A 5 -6.02 -6.21 5.42
CA PHE A 5 -7.06 -5.19 5.25
C PHE A 5 -7.66 -4.77 6.58
N MET A 6 -8.03 -5.73 7.43
CA MET A 6 -8.62 -5.40 8.74
C MET A 6 -7.64 -4.62 9.60
N ASN A 7 -6.35 -4.94 9.57
CA ASN A 7 -5.34 -4.19 10.31
C ASN A 7 -5.23 -2.74 9.83
N ILE A 8 -5.21 -2.51 8.51
CA ILE A 8 -5.15 -1.14 7.96
C ILE A 8 -6.44 -0.37 8.28
N LEU A 9 -7.60 -1.02 8.23
CA LEU A 9 -8.88 -0.37 8.57
C LEU A 9 -8.95 0.00 10.05
N ASN A 10 -8.46 -0.85 10.95
CA ASN A 10 -8.39 -0.52 12.37
C ASN A 10 -7.48 0.69 12.60
N ASN A 11 -6.29 0.70 12.00
CA ASN A 11 -5.38 1.85 12.11
C ASN A 11 -6.03 3.16 11.61
N ALA A 12 -6.83 3.08 10.54
CA ALA A 12 -7.57 4.22 10.02
C ALA A 12 -8.70 4.68 10.97
N ILE A 13 -9.40 3.74 11.60
CA ILE A 13 -10.43 4.05 12.61
C ILE A 13 -9.79 4.74 13.82
N ASP A 14 -8.70 4.20 14.35
CA ASP A 14 -7.98 4.77 15.50
C ASP A 14 -7.52 6.21 15.21
N ALA A 15 -6.97 6.46 14.02
CA ALA A 15 -6.55 7.80 13.59
C ALA A 15 -7.72 8.78 13.44
N LEU A 16 -8.90 8.31 13.05
CA LEU A 16 -10.11 9.12 12.95
C LEU A 16 -10.66 9.46 14.34
N GLU A 17 -10.71 8.48 15.24
CA GLU A 17 -11.16 8.67 16.62
C GLU A 17 -10.29 9.70 17.36
N GLU A 18 -8.96 9.60 17.21
CA GLU A 18 -8.01 10.57 17.77
C GLU A 18 -8.28 12.00 17.24
N ARG A 19 -8.58 12.13 15.94
CA ARG A 19 -8.88 13.44 15.36
C ARG A 19 -10.23 13.99 15.81
N ILE A 20 -11.27 13.16 15.89
CA ILE A 20 -12.60 13.55 16.36
C ILE A 20 -12.55 14.08 17.80
N ALA A 21 -11.71 13.48 18.65
CA ALA A 21 -11.51 13.94 20.03
C ALA A 21 -10.99 15.38 20.12
N ASN A 22 -10.26 15.85 19.10
CA ASN A 22 -9.68 17.19 19.03
C ASN A 22 -10.47 18.17 18.13
N ASP A 23 -11.25 17.65 17.18
CA ASP A 23 -12.04 18.40 16.22
C ASP A 23 -13.40 17.73 16.00
N SER A 24 -14.40 18.17 16.78
CA SER A 24 -15.77 17.63 16.70
C SER A 24 -16.50 18.02 15.41
N SER A 25 -15.94 18.89 14.57
CA SER A 25 -16.51 19.26 13.27
C SER A 25 -16.08 18.33 12.14
N LEU A 26 -15.12 17.43 12.41
CA LEU A 26 -14.64 16.47 11.44
C LEU A 26 -15.76 15.53 10.98
N ALA A 27 -15.93 15.43 9.66
CA ALA A 27 -16.65 14.32 9.03
C ALA A 27 -15.63 13.20 8.74
N PRO A 28 -15.58 12.13 9.54
CA PRO A 28 -14.59 11.06 9.35
C PRO A 28 -14.85 10.30 8.05
N GLN A 29 -13.79 10.01 7.30
CA GLN A 29 -13.86 9.34 6.01
C GLN A 29 -12.72 8.34 5.85
N ILE A 30 -13.06 7.17 5.32
CA ILE A 30 -12.11 6.19 4.79
C ILE A 30 -12.46 5.97 3.32
N LEU A 31 -11.49 6.19 2.45
CA LEU A 31 -11.60 5.98 1.02
C LEU A 31 -10.81 4.73 0.62
N ILE A 32 -11.46 3.82 -0.12
CA ILE A 32 -10.82 2.64 -0.70
C ILE A 32 -10.94 2.74 -2.21
N CYS A 33 -9.79 2.69 -2.90
CA CYS A 33 -9.73 2.69 -4.35
C CYS A 33 -8.95 1.47 -4.83
N THR A 34 -9.51 0.74 -5.79
CA THR A 34 -8.85 -0.38 -6.46
C THR A 34 -8.66 -0.04 -7.93
N GLU A 35 -7.47 -0.26 -8.45
CA GLU A 35 -7.15 -0.02 -9.86
C GLU A 35 -6.22 -1.11 -10.39
N VAL A 36 -6.37 -1.45 -11.67
CA VAL A 36 -5.38 -2.25 -12.40
C VAL A 36 -4.35 -1.30 -12.96
N VAL A 37 -3.09 -1.57 -12.65
CA VAL A 37 -1.95 -0.76 -13.08
C VAL A 37 -1.04 -1.61 -13.95
N SER A 38 -0.82 -1.17 -15.17
CA SER A 38 0.13 -1.77 -16.10
C SER A 38 1.51 -1.17 -15.85
N GLY A 39 2.49 -1.99 -15.45
CA GLY A 39 3.88 -1.54 -15.31
C GLY A 39 4.73 -2.28 -14.27
N GLU A 40 6.04 -2.17 -14.44
CA GLU A 40 7.03 -2.65 -13.47
C GLU A 40 6.88 -1.89 -12.15
N TRP A 41 6.58 -2.60 -11.06
CA TRP A 41 6.87 -2.01 -9.74
C TRP A 41 8.39 -1.92 -9.67
N GLY A 42 8.92 -0.82 -9.17
CA GLY A 42 10.35 -0.68 -8.91
C GLY A 42 10.82 -1.75 -7.92
N VAL A 43 11.11 -2.93 -8.45
CA VAL A 43 12.07 -3.86 -7.88
C VAL A 43 13.36 -3.51 -8.59
N THR A 44 14.23 -2.81 -7.87
CA THR A 44 15.62 -2.66 -8.30
C THR A 44 16.22 -4.05 -8.52
N GLU A 45 16.59 -4.27 -9.78
CA GLU A 45 17.58 -5.21 -10.31
C GLU A 45 17.27 -6.72 -10.44
N ASN A 46 17.50 -7.16 -11.69
CA ASN A 46 17.95 -8.48 -12.15
C ASN A 46 16.97 -9.66 -12.25
N CYS A 47 16.08 -9.58 -13.25
CA CYS A 47 15.72 -10.78 -14.05
C CYS A 47 16.45 -10.85 -15.40
N ALA A 48 17.19 -9.80 -15.80
CA ALA A 48 17.86 -9.73 -17.10
C ALA A 48 19.11 -10.62 -17.25
N ASN A 49 19.63 -11.20 -16.17
CA ASN A 49 20.88 -11.99 -16.22
C ASN A 49 20.69 -13.48 -16.54
N PHE A 50 19.46 -13.95 -16.80
CA PHE A 50 19.28 -15.31 -17.34
C PHE A 50 19.18 -15.27 -18.87
N GLN A 51 20.33 -15.05 -19.52
CA GLN A 51 20.44 -15.24 -20.96
C GLN A 51 20.34 -16.74 -21.27
N LEU A 52 19.14 -17.22 -21.62
CA LEU A 52 19.02 -18.49 -22.33
C LEU A 52 19.28 -18.27 -23.83
N PRO A 53 20.03 -19.16 -24.50
CA PRO A 53 20.30 -19.00 -25.91
C PRO A 53 19.11 -19.42 -26.79
N SER A 54 18.73 -18.49 -27.66
CA SER A 54 18.43 -18.70 -29.09
C SER A 54 17.11 -19.38 -29.53
N SER A 55 16.44 -18.70 -30.47
CA SER A 55 15.60 -19.21 -31.58
C SER A 55 14.08 -19.35 -31.42
N HIS A 56 13.44 -18.82 -30.38
CA HIS A 56 11.98 -18.82 -30.30
C HIS A 56 11.40 -17.41 -30.47
N ALA A 57 10.33 -17.31 -31.27
CA ALA A 57 9.56 -16.10 -31.53
C ALA A 57 9.31 -15.32 -30.22
N PRO A 58 9.23 -13.97 -30.25
CA PRO A 58 9.07 -13.19 -29.03
C PRO A 58 7.91 -13.74 -28.23
N ILE A 59 8.23 -14.35 -27.09
CA ILE A 59 7.24 -14.78 -26.10
C ILE A 59 6.51 -13.49 -25.76
N ALA A 60 5.21 -13.41 -26.08
CA ALA A 60 4.38 -12.30 -25.68
C ALA A 60 4.59 -12.13 -24.16
N GLN A 61 5.27 -11.06 -23.76
CA GLN A 61 5.56 -10.82 -22.36
C GLN A 61 4.21 -10.82 -21.64
N PRO A 62 4.02 -11.66 -20.60
CA PRO A 62 2.79 -11.62 -19.84
C PRO A 62 2.59 -10.19 -19.36
N SER A 63 1.39 -9.63 -19.55
CA SER A 63 1.10 -8.29 -19.08
C SER A 63 1.42 -8.25 -17.58
N ASN A 64 2.34 -7.36 -17.20
CA ASN A 64 2.75 -7.18 -15.80
C ASN A 64 1.67 -6.34 -15.07
N ASP A 65 0.41 -6.74 -15.27
CA ASP A 65 -0.75 -6.08 -14.72
C ASP A 65 -0.82 -6.41 -13.24
N LYS A 66 -0.89 -5.38 -12.43
CA LYS A 66 -0.96 -5.51 -10.98
C LYS A 66 -2.21 -4.82 -10.48
N VAL A 67 -2.78 -5.36 -9.41
CA VAL A 67 -3.88 -4.71 -8.70
C VAL A 67 -3.28 -3.84 -7.61
N ARG A 68 -3.55 -2.53 -7.66
CA ARG A 68 -3.22 -1.59 -6.59
C ARG A 68 -4.49 -1.31 -5.79
N ILE A 69 -4.39 -1.38 -4.47
CA ILE A 69 -5.44 -0.94 -3.56
C ILE A 69 -4.87 0.20 -2.72
N ARG A 70 -5.54 1.35 -2.76
CA ARG A 70 -5.23 2.54 -1.97
C ARG A 70 -6.27 2.66 -0.88
N ILE A 71 -5.83 2.78 0.36
CA ILE A 71 -6.67 3.08 1.52
C ILE A 71 -6.18 4.42 2.06
N ALA A 72 -7.08 5.37 2.24
CA ALA A 72 -6.77 6.69 2.78
C ALA A 72 -7.84 7.10 3.79
N ASP A 73 -7.41 7.67 4.91
CA ASP A 73 -8.27 8.30 5.90
C ASP A 73 -7.98 9.80 5.98
N ASN A 74 -8.89 10.54 6.61
CA ASN A 74 -8.69 11.94 6.98
C ASN A 74 -8.51 12.11 8.49
N GLY A 75 -7.89 11.14 9.17
CA GLY A 75 -7.60 11.17 10.61
C GLY A 75 -6.43 12.06 10.98
N ALA A 76 -5.87 11.84 12.16
CA ALA A 76 -4.76 12.64 12.72
C ALA A 76 -3.44 12.48 11.93
N GLY A 77 -3.31 11.40 11.16
CA GLY A 77 -2.12 11.07 10.40
C GLY A 77 -0.98 10.53 11.28
N ILE A 78 0.15 10.19 10.65
CA ILE A 78 1.31 9.61 11.34
C ILE A 78 2.35 10.71 11.59
N PRO A 79 2.74 10.98 12.85
CA PRO A 79 3.79 11.94 13.17
C PRO A 79 5.09 11.64 12.41
N PRO A 80 5.79 12.64 11.84
CA PRO A 80 6.99 12.43 11.02
C PRO A 80 8.09 11.61 11.71
N ASN A 81 8.24 11.77 13.03
CA ASN A 81 9.21 11.05 13.84
C ASN A 81 8.86 9.56 14.04
N LEU A 82 7.63 9.12 13.73
CA LEU A 82 7.18 7.73 13.87
C LEU A 82 7.07 7.00 12.52
N GLN A 83 7.05 7.72 11.38
CA GLN A 83 6.84 7.14 10.05
C GLN A 83 7.86 6.04 9.68
N HIS A 84 9.11 6.15 10.15
CA HIS A 84 10.15 5.14 9.86
C HIS A 84 9.97 3.84 10.65
N ARG A 85 9.16 3.85 11.71
CA ARG A 85 8.97 2.73 12.64
C ARG A 85 7.72 1.93 12.38
N ILE A 86 6.82 2.41 11.52
CA ILE A 86 5.52 1.75 11.26
C ILE A 86 5.65 0.36 10.65
N PHE A 87 6.84 0.04 10.11
CA PHE A 87 7.19 -1.27 9.58
C PHE A 87 8.06 -2.10 10.54
N ASP A 88 8.43 -1.55 11.70
CA ASP A 88 9.18 -2.27 12.72
C ASP A 88 8.27 -3.37 13.31
N PRO A 89 8.76 -4.61 13.43
CA PRO A 89 8.01 -5.67 14.09
C PRO A 89 7.60 -5.25 15.51
N PHE A 90 6.34 -5.51 15.89
CA PHE A 90 5.74 -5.21 17.20
C PHE A 90 5.55 -3.72 17.53
N PHE A 91 5.86 -2.80 16.63
CA PHE A 91 5.56 -1.39 16.85
C PHE A 91 4.05 -1.13 16.73
N THR A 92 3.48 -0.51 17.76
CA THR A 92 2.10 -0.02 17.82
C THR A 92 2.12 1.34 18.53
N THR A 93 1.23 2.24 18.14
CA THR A 93 1.01 3.54 18.77
C THR A 93 -0.28 3.55 19.54
#